data_AF-A0A381Y0Z4-F1
#
_entry.id   AF-A0A381Y0Z4-F1
#
_cell.length_a   1.000
_cell.length_b   1.000
_cell.length_c   1.000
_cell.angle_alpha   90.00
_cell.angle_beta   90.00
_cell.angle_gamma   90.00
#
_symmetry.space_group_name_H-M   'P 1'
#
loop_
_entity.id
_entity.type
_entity.pdbx_description
1 polymer ?
#
loop_
_entity_poly.entity_id
_entity_poly.type
_entity_poly.pdbx_seq_one_letter_code
_entity_poly.pdbx_strand_id
1 'polypeptide(L)' 'KLKNVADEHGVQFVDLLPNLKDESESDLWVSQQDQHPNSLACKLIAHAIQKALVKNLQIYE' A
#
# COMPACT_ATOMS: atom_id res chain seq x y z
N LYS A 1 4.08 -15.07 -0.51
CA LYS A 1 4.51 -15.41 -1.89
C LYS A 1 5.19 -14.21 -2.55
N LEU A 2 4.49 -13.08 -2.77
CA LEU A 2 5.08 -11.88 -3.40
C LEU A 2 6.30 -11.31 -2.64
N LYS A 3 6.23 -11.22 -1.31
CA LYS A 3 7.38 -10.78 -0.49
C LYS A 3 8.64 -11.62 -0.75
N ASN A 4 8.53 -12.95 -0.69
CA ASN A 4 9.67 -13.85 -0.88
C ASN A 4 10.29 -13.68 -2.28
N VAL A 5 9.45 -13.55 -3.32
CA VAL A 5 9.93 -13.31 -4.68
C VAL A 5 10.67 -11.98 -4.80
N ALA A 6 10.17 -10.93 -4.13
CA ALA A 6 10.83 -9.63 -4.10
C ALA A 6 12.19 -9.71 -3.39
N ASP A 7 12.26 -10.42 -2.26
CA ASP A 7 13.51 -10.68 -1.52
C ASP A 7 14.52 -11.44 -2.41
N GLU A 8 14.09 -12.47 -3.15
CA GLU A 8 14.94 -13.25 -4.08
C GLU A 8 15.54 -12.41 -5.21
N HIS A 9 14.81 -11.39 -5.67
CA HIS A 9 15.23 -10.54 -6.79
C HIS A 9 15.86 -9.21 -6.34
N GLY A 10 16.03 -9.01 -5.03
CA GLY A 10 16.53 -7.75 -4.48
C GLY A 10 15.64 -6.55 -4.79
N VAL A 11 14.34 -6.78 -5.01
CA VAL A 11 13.35 -5.73 -5.26
C VAL A 11 12.65 -5.40 -3.95
N GLN A 12 12.40 -4.12 -3.72
CA GLN A 12 11.68 -3.73 -2.52
C GLN A 12 10.21 -4.17 -2.59
N PHE A 13 9.76 -4.86 -1.53
CA PHE A 13 8.35 -5.14 -1.29
C PHE A 13 7.77 -4.18 -0.26
N VAL A 14 6.66 -3.53 -0.60
CA VAL A 14 5.90 -2.67 0.32
C VAL A 14 4.50 -3.27 0.48
N ASP A 15 4.18 -3.70 1.70
CA ASP A 15 2.82 -4.15 2.02
C ASP A 15 1.94 -2.93 2.33
N LEU A 16 0.96 -2.69 1.47
CA LEU A 16 0.07 -1.54 1.56
C LEU A 16 -1.19 -1.84 2.39
N LEU A 17 -1.59 -3.12 2.51
CA LEU A 17 -2.82 -3.52 3.20
C LEU A 17 -2.88 -3.11 4.68
N PRO A 18 -1.80 -3.16 5.47
CA PRO A 18 -1.83 -2.72 6.86
C PRO A 18 -2.24 -1.25 7.06
N ASN A 19 -2.14 -0.41 6.02
CA ASN A 19 -2.52 0.99 6.07
C ASN A 19 -4.04 1.20 5.93
N LEU A 20 -4.79 0.13 5.66
CA LEU A 20 -6.24 0.15 5.50
C LEU A 20 -6.97 -0.57 6.66
N LYS A 21 -6.22 -1.18 7.59
CA LYS A 21 -6.76 -2.11 8.61
C LYS A 21 -7.77 -1.50 9.58
N ASP A 22 -7.73 -0.17 9.74
CA ASP A 22 -8.54 0.57 10.70
C ASP A 22 -9.85 1.09 10.06
N GLU A 23 -10.01 0.90 8.74
CA GLU A 23 -11.20 1.27 7.98
C GLU A 23 -12.08 0.04 7.72
N SER A 24 -13.40 0.24 7.61
CA SER A 24 -14.28 -0.85 7.18
C SER A 24 -14.15 -1.07 5.67
N GLU A 25 -14.30 -2.32 5.20
CA GLU A 25 -14.25 -2.62 3.76
C GLU A 25 -15.29 -1.81 2.96
N SER A 26 -16.48 -1.58 3.52
CA SER A 26 -17.51 -0.76 2.89
C SER A 26 -17.11 0.69 2.67
N ASP A 27 -16.16 1.20 3.44
CA ASP A 27 -15.66 2.58 3.33
C ASP A 27 -14.46 2.70 2.38
N LEU A 28 -13.93 1.59 1.89
CA LEU A 28 -12.71 1.54 1.08
C LEU A 28 -12.98 1.32 -0.41
N TRP A 29 -14.07 0.67 -0.76
CA TRP A 29 -14.40 0.30 -2.16
C TRP A 29 -15.43 1.26 -2.76
N VAL A 30 -15.49 1.34 -4.09
CA VAL A 30 -16.50 2.17 -4.79
C VAL A 30 -17.91 1.59 -4.60
N SER A 31 -18.04 0.27 -4.71
CA SER A 31 -19.27 -0.47 -4.41
C SER A 31 -18.97 -1.94 -4.12
N GLN A 32 -19.96 -2.75 -3.74
CA GLN A 32 -19.73 -4.19 -3.52
C GLN A 32 -19.32 -4.92 -4.80
N GLN A 33 -19.85 -4.53 -5.96
CA GLN A 33 -19.53 -5.14 -7.25
C GLN A 33 -18.27 -4.53 -7.88
N ASP A 34 -17.84 -3.37 -7.39
CA ASP A 34 -16.68 -2.63 -7.87
C ASP A 34 -15.57 -2.63 -6.82
N GLN A 35 -14.61 -3.53 -7.01
CA GLN A 35 -13.46 -3.73 -6.12
C GLN A 35 -12.36 -2.68 -6.34
N HIS A 36 -12.61 -1.61 -7.10
CA HIS A 36 -11.66 -0.50 -7.15
C HIS A 36 -11.67 0.28 -5.82
N PRO A 37 -10.49 0.70 -5.33
CA PRO A 37 -10.40 1.59 -4.19
C PRO A 37 -11.08 2.93 -4.51
N ASN A 38 -11.87 3.41 -3.57
CA ASN A 38 -12.46 4.74 -3.66
C ASN A 38 -11.44 5.84 -3.31
N SER A 39 -11.89 7.08 -3.27
CA SER A 39 -11.00 8.23 -3.01
C SER A 39 -10.32 8.20 -1.63
N LEU A 40 -10.94 7.62 -0.60
CA LEU A 40 -10.35 7.47 0.72
C LEU A 40 -9.23 6.42 0.68
N ALA A 41 -9.53 5.23 0.16
CA ALA A 41 -8.54 4.15 0.01
C ALA A 41 -7.35 4.60 -0.84
N CYS A 42 -7.58 5.29 -1.96
CA CYS A 42 -6.51 5.86 -2.80
C CYS A 42 -5.61 6.83 -2.04
N LYS A 43 -6.16 7.69 -1.16
CA LYS A 43 -5.37 8.61 -0.34
C LYS A 43 -4.49 7.87 0.67
N LEU A 44 -5.05 6.87 1.35
CA LEU A 44 -4.33 6.06 2.34
C LEU A 44 -3.18 5.28 1.67
N ILE A 45 -3.46 4.66 0.52
CA ILE A 45 -2.48 3.96 -0.31
C ILE A 45 -1.38 4.91 -0.78
N ALA A 46 -1.74 6.08 -1.32
CA ALA A 46 -0.76 7.07 -1.79
C ALA A 46 0.15 7.56 -0.66
N HIS A 47 -0.41 7.82 0.53
CA HIS A 47 0.38 8.21 1.69
C HIS A 47 1.35 7.10 2.14
N ALA A 48 0.91 5.84 2.11
CA ALA A 48 1.78 4.70 2.43
C ALA A 48 2.94 4.56 1.44
N ILE A 49 2.68 4.72 0.13
CA ILE A 49 3.71 4.71 -0.92
C ILE A 49 4.70 5.86 -0.69
N GLN A 50 4.21 7.08 -0.44
CA GLN A 50 5.06 8.23 -0.16
C GLN A 50 5.99 7.96 1.03
N LYS A 51 5.46 7.44 2.15
CA LYS A 51 6.26 7.09 3.33
C LYS A 51 7.34 6.05 3.02
N ALA A 52 7.00 5.02 2.26
CA ALA A 52 7.97 4.00 1.85
C ALA A 52 9.10 4.60 1.01
N LEU A 53 8.76 5.43 0.02
CA LEU A 53 9.74 6.10 -0.84
C LEU A 53 10.67 7.02 -0.04
N VAL A 54 10.14 7.85 0.86
CA VAL A 54 10.95 8.76 1.70
C VAL A 54 11.89 7.97 2.60
N LYS A 55 11.41 6.89 3.23
CA LYS A 55 12.26 6.05 4.09
C LYS A 55 13.45 5.48 3.31
N ASN A 56 13.26 5.11 2.05
CA ASN A 56 14.37 4.61 1.23
C ASN A 56 15.37 5.69 0.84
N LEU A 57 14.88 6.90 0.54
CA LEU A 57 15.74 8.02 0.16
C LEU A 57 16.64 8.47 1.34
N GLN A 58 16.13 8.39 2.57
CA GLN A 58 16.90 8.68 3.79
C GLN A 58 17.98 7.64 4.13
N ILE A 59 18.00 6.47 3.46
CA ILE A 59 19.05 5.45 3.66
C ILE A 59 20.32 5.79 2.85
N TYR A 60 20.27 6.80 1.98
CA TYR A 60 21.39 7.22 1.13
C TYR A 60 22.07 8.54 1.58
N GLU A 61 21.76 9.04 2.79
CA GLU A 61 22.49 10.13 3.48
C GLU A 61 23.34 9.57 4.63
#